data_AF-A0AA38YJY4-F1
#
_entry.id   AF-A0AA38YJY4-F1
#
_cell.length_a   1.000
_cell.length_b   1.000
_cell.length_c   1.000
_cell.angle_alpha   90.00
_cell.angle_beta   90.00
_cell.angle_gamma   90.00
#
_symmetry.space_group_name_H-M   'P 1'
#
loop_
_entity.id
_entity.type
_entity.pdbx_description
1 polymer ?
#
loop_
_entity_poly.entity_id
_entity_poly.type
_entity_poly.pdbx_seq_one_letter_code
_entity_poly.pdbx_strand_id
1 'polypeptide(L)'
;MGGLPTLLLVFSIFRISIAVDTIALNQVVRDGEIVTSAGGSFELGFFSPDDSNRRYLGIWYKKVSTITVVWVANREIPLNDSSGVLKVTDQGTLAILNGSNTNFILWSSNSSRSARNPTAQLLDSGNLVMKDGNDDNPENFLWQSFDYPCNTLLPGMKLGRNTVTGLDRYLSAWKSVDDPSKGNFTYRLDPSGYPQLILRKGSAVTFRSGPWNGLRFSGFPELGRNPVYTYEFVFNEKEMYFRYELVNSSVVSRLVLNPDGSKQRVNWIDRTHGWILYSSAPMDNCDSYALCGVYGSCNINRSPKCECMKGFVPKFQNDWDMADWSNGCVRRTPLGCQNGEGFVKFSGVKLPDTRNSWFNRSMDLKECAAVCLSNCSCTAYTNLDIRDGGSGCLLWFGDLIDIREFNENGQELYVRMAASELGRSGNFKGKKREWVIVGSVSSLGIILLCLLLTLYLLKKKKLRKKGTMGYNLEGGQKEDVELPLFDFATVSKATNHFSIYNKLGEGGFGLVYKGTLQEEQEIAVKRLSKNSGQGLNEFKNEVIYISKLQHRNLVRLLGGCIHDEEKMLIYEYMPNRSLDSFIFGLTL
;
A
#
# COMPACT_ATOMS: atom_id res chain seq x y z
N MET A 1 -73.43 -49.05 21.89
CA MET A 1 -72.10 -49.41 21.36
C MET A 1 -71.34 -48.11 21.12
N GLY A 2 -70.63 -47.62 22.13
CA GLY A 2 -69.82 -46.39 22.05
C GLY A 2 -68.36 -46.75 21.80
N GLY A 3 -67.81 -46.29 20.68
CA GLY A 3 -66.38 -46.43 20.36
C GLY A 3 -65.58 -45.27 20.96
N LEU A 4 -64.57 -45.59 21.76
CA LEU A 4 -63.55 -44.66 22.22
C LEU A 4 -62.50 -44.45 21.11
N PRO A 5 -62.05 -43.22 20.82
CA PRO A 5 -60.91 -43.01 19.93
C PRO A 5 -59.60 -43.11 20.72
N THR A 6 -58.73 -44.02 20.30
CA THR A 6 -57.36 -44.18 20.83
C THR A 6 -56.47 -43.06 20.29
N LEU A 7 -56.01 -42.18 21.18
CA LEU A 7 -55.07 -41.10 20.86
C LEU A 7 -53.63 -41.67 20.84
N LEU A 8 -53.06 -41.84 19.64
CA LEU A 8 -51.66 -42.22 19.45
C LEU A 8 -50.75 -41.00 19.71
N LEU A 9 -50.13 -40.96 20.89
CA LEU A 9 -49.04 -40.04 21.21
C LEU A 9 -47.76 -40.49 20.51
N VAL A 10 -47.40 -39.80 19.42
CA VAL A 10 -46.09 -39.93 18.79
C VAL A 10 -45.06 -39.20 19.67
N PHE A 11 -44.31 -39.94 20.46
CA PHE A 11 -43.13 -39.42 21.15
C PHE A 11 -42.04 -39.14 20.12
N SER A 12 -41.94 -37.88 19.70
CA SER A 12 -40.81 -37.39 18.92
C SER A 12 -39.58 -37.37 19.83
N ILE A 13 -38.68 -38.34 19.67
CA ILE A 13 -37.41 -38.39 20.38
C ILE A 13 -36.55 -37.25 19.82
N PHE A 14 -36.61 -36.08 20.45
CA PHE A 14 -35.62 -35.03 20.22
C PHE A 14 -34.26 -35.59 20.66
N ARG A 15 -33.44 -36.04 19.72
CA ARG A 15 -32.02 -36.24 19.96
C ARG A 15 -31.41 -34.86 20.20
N ILE A 16 -31.25 -34.48 21.46
CA ILE A 16 -30.39 -33.37 21.85
C ILE A 16 -28.96 -33.82 21.54
N SER A 17 -28.46 -33.46 20.36
CA SER A 17 -27.05 -33.66 20.01
C SER A 17 -26.24 -32.61 20.77
N ILE A 18 -25.73 -32.97 21.94
CA ILE A 18 -24.72 -32.16 22.63
C ILE A 18 -23.49 -32.14 21.72
N ALA A 19 -22.99 -30.96 21.37
CA ALA A 19 -21.72 -30.85 20.66
C ALA A 19 -20.63 -31.47 21.54
N VAL A 20 -20.04 -32.57 21.08
CA VAL A 20 -18.86 -33.16 21.74
C VAL A 20 -17.67 -32.38 21.20
N ASP A 21 -17.18 -31.44 22.00
CA ASP A 21 -16.02 -30.60 21.72
C ASP A 21 -14.73 -31.15 22.36
N THR A 22 -14.86 -32.19 23.19
CA THR A 22 -13.78 -32.79 23.98
C THR A 22 -13.57 -34.26 23.64
N ILE A 23 -12.33 -34.73 23.78
CA ILE A 23 -11.93 -36.13 23.66
C ILE A 23 -11.17 -36.51 24.92
N ALA A 24 -11.76 -37.36 25.75
CA ALA A 24 -11.15 -37.89 26.97
C ALA A 24 -10.29 -39.14 26.70
N LEU A 25 -9.49 -39.55 27.68
CA LEU A 25 -8.56 -40.70 27.61
C LEU A 25 -9.22 -42.02 27.14
N ASN A 26 -10.46 -42.27 27.53
CA ASN A 26 -11.20 -43.49 27.20
C ASN A 26 -12.06 -43.35 25.94
N GLN A 27 -12.00 -42.21 25.26
CA GLN A 27 -12.73 -41.94 24.03
C GLN A 27 -11.80 -42.03 22.83
N VAL A 28 -12.38 -42.45 21.72
CA VAL A 28 -11.72 -42.48 20.42
C VAL A 28 -12.63 -41.79 19.41
N VAL A 29 -12.04 -41.12 18.44
CA VAL A 29 -12.75 -40.59 17.28
C VAL A 29 -12.32 -41.41 16.08
N ARG A 30 -13.28 -42.12 15.49
CA ARG A 30 -13.08 -42.96 14.31
C ARG A 30 -13.38 -42.17 13.04
N ASP A 31 -12.92 -42.71 11.92
CA ASP A 31 -13.36 -42.22 10.63
C ASP A 31 -14.91 -42.23 10.51
N GLY A 32 -15.47 -41.11 10.05
CA GLY A 32 -16.91 -40.84 9.99
C GLY A 32 -17.48 -40.12 11.23
N GLU A 33 -16.74 -40.07 12.34
CA GLU A 33 -17.12 -39.31 13.53
C GLU A 33 -16.56 -37.88 13.49
N ILE A 34 -17.30 -36.93 14.05
CA ILE A 34 -16.98 -35.50 14.02
C ILE A 34 -17.03 -34.94 15.44
N VAL A 35 -15.99 -34.19 15.82
CA VAL A 35 -15.94 -33.37 17.03
C VAL A 35 -16.27 -31.94 16.62
N THR A 36 -17.26 -31.32 17.28
CA THR A 36 -17.70 -29.95 16.95
C THR A 36 -17.32 -29.02 18.09
N SER A 37 -16.75 -27.85 17.78
CA SER A 37 -16.47 -26.82 18.80
C SER A 37 -17.76 -26.39 19.52
N ALA A 38 -17.67 -25.96 20.78
CA ALA A 38 -18.85 -25.69 21.62
C ALA A 38 -19.89 -24.73 20.98
N GLY A 39 -19.43 -23.65 20.34
CA GLY A 39 -20.25 -22.68 19.61
C GLY A 39 -20.57 -23.05 18.15
N GLY A 40 -20.13 -24.22 17.68
CA GLY A 40 -20.43 -24.73 16.34
C GLY A 40 -19.73 -23.96 15.21
N SER A 41 -18.55 -23.39 15.47
CA SER A 41 -17.77 -22.66 14.47
C SER A 41 -16.88 -23.60 13.65
N PHE A 42 -16.29 -24.60 14.29
CA PHE A 42 -15.34 -25.53 13.69
C PHE A 42 -15.70 -26.98 13.96
N GLU A 43 -15.27 -27.84 13.05
CA GLU A 43 -15.38 -29.29 13.14
C GLU A 43 -14.00 -29.93 12.93
N LEU A 44 -13.77 -31.04 13.64
CA LEU A 44 -12.58 -31.89 13.53
C LEU A 44 -13.04 -33.30 13.16
N GLY A 45 -12.37 -33.90 12.18
CA GLY A 45 -12.62 -35.28 11.79
C GLY A 45 -11.72 -35.76 10.66
N PHE A 46 -11.95 -36.98 10.20
CA PHE A 46 -11.25 -37.56 9.06
C PHE A 46 -11.88 -37.12 7.74
N PHE A 47 -11.05 -36.75 6.77
CA PHE A 47 -11.48 -36.32 5.45
C PHE A 47 -10.55 -36.85 4.35
N SER A 48 -11.04 -36.77 3.12
CA SER A 48 -10.29 -36.99 1.88
C SER A 48 -10.45 -35.76 0.98
N PRO A 49 -9.37 -35.27 0.35
CA PRO A 49 -9.50 -34.39 -0.81
C PRO A 49 -10.26 -35.09 -1.95
N ASP A 50 -10.96 -34.33 -2.79
CA ASP A 50 -11.94 -34.85 -3.75
C ASP A 50 -11.39 -35.95 -4.68
N ASP A 51 -10.14 -35.80 -5.14
CA ASP A 51 -9.48 -36.73 -6.07
C ASP A 51 -8.52 -37.75 -5.39
N SER A 52 -8.68 -38.01 -4.09
CA SER A 52 -7.75 -38.85 -3.33
C SER A 52 -8.42 -39.81 -2.34
N ASN A 53 -8.03 -41.09 -2.38
CA ASN A 53 -8.44 -42.09 -1.38
C ASN A 53 -7.62 -42.01 -0.07
N ARG A 54 -6.68 -41.07 0.03
CA ARG A 54 -5.89 -40.86 1.24
C ARG A 54 -6.76 -40.21 2.31
N ARG A 55 -6.59 -40.65 3.56
CA ARG A 55 -7.31 -40.10 4.72
C ARG A 55 -6.40 -39.26 5.59
N TYR A 56 -6.94 -38.11 5.98
CA TYR A 56 -6.28 -37.11 6.81
C TYR A 56 -7.20 -36.71 7.96
N LEU A 57 -6.63 -36.43 9.12
CA LEU A 57 -7.32 -35.73 10.20
C LEU A 57 -7.18 -34.23 9.98
N GLY A 58 -8.29 -33.50 9.92
CA GLY A 58 -8.29 -32.07 9.69
C GLY A 58 -9.36 -31.31 10.46
N ILE A 59 -9.20 -30.00 10.52
CA ILE A 59 -10.16 -29.05 11.08
C ILE A 59 -10.72 -28.20 9.93
N TRP A 60 -12.03 -27.99 9.89
CA TRP A 60 -12.71 -27.15 8.90
C TRP A 60 -13.80 -26.28 9.53
N TYR A 61 -14.27 -25.28 8.79
CA TYR A 61 -15.43 -24.47 9.21
C TYR A 61 -16.72 -25.28 9.08
N LYS A 62 -17.53 -25.31 10.14
CA LYS A 62 -18.85 -25.96 10.13
C LYS A 62 -19.87 -25.22 9.27
N LYS A 63 -19.88 -23.88 9.34
CA LYS A 63 -20.89 -23.02 8.70
C LYS A 63 -20.70 -22.86 7.19
N VAL A 64 -19.60 -23.34 6.64
CA VAL A 64 -19.24 -23.19 5.23
C VAL A 64 -19.72 -24.44 4.48
N SER A 65 -20.53 -24.25 3.44
CA SER A 65 -21.20 -25.36 2.74
C SER A 65 -20.25 -26.33 2.04
N THR A 66 -19.08 -25.85 1.62
CA THR A 66 -17.99 -26.66 1.04
C THR A 66 -16.91 -26.86 2.10
N ILE A 67 -16.51 -28.12 2.34
CA ILE A 67 -15.47 -28.45 3.33
C ILE A 67 -14.22 -27.60 3.06
N THR A 68 -13.99 -26.63 3.94
CA THR A 68 -12.84 -25.73 3.86
C THR A 68 -11.89 -26.05 5.00
N VAL A 69 -10.91 -26.90 4.72
CA VAL A 69 -9.93 -27.37 5.70
C VAL A 69 -8.92 -26.25 6.00
N VAL A 70 -8.71 -25.98 7.29
CA VAL A 70 -7.85 -24.92 7.80
C VAL A 70 -6.62 -25.46 8.53
N TRP A 71 -6.63 -26.72 8.94
CA TRP A 71 -5.52 -27.40 9.60
C TRP A 71 -5.56 -28.91 9.33
N VAL A 72 -4.39 -29.55 9.21
CA VAL A 72 -4.25 -30.98 8.91
C VAL A 72 -3.12 -31.57 9.77
N ALA A 73 -3.42 -32.61 10.57
CA ALA A 73 -2.45 -33.22 11.48
C ALA A 73 -1.38 -34.02 10.73
N ASN A 74 -1.82 -35.06 10.01
CA ASN A 74 -0.97 -36.05 9.36
C ASN A 74 -0.72 -35.74 7.87
N ARG A 75 -0.51 -34.46 7.54
CA ARG A 75 -0.40 -34.00 6.15
C ARG A 75 0.75 -34.64 5.35
N GLU A 76 1.81 -35.07 6.01
CA GLU A 76 2.96 -35.74 5.38
C GLU A 76 2.77 -37.26 5.24
N ILE A 77 2.04 -37.88 6.17
CA ILE A 77 1.87 -39.33 6.25
C ILE A 77 0.36 -39.64 6.29
N PRO A 78 -0.28 -39.77 5.12
CA PRO A 78 -1.70 -40.10 5.05
C PRO A 78 -1.98 -41.54 5.50
N LEU A 79 -3.23 -41.77 5.90
CA LEU A 79 -3.80 -43.12 5.99
C LEU A 79 -4.22 -43.58 4.59
N ASN A 80 -4.11 -44.89 4.33
CA ASN A 80 -4.45 -45.49 3.03
C ASN A 80 -5.89 -46.03 2.97
N ASP A 81 -6.61 -46.00 4.08
CA ASP A 81 -7.96 -46.53 4.25
C ASP A 81 -8.72 -45.71 5.32
N SER A 82 -10.00 -46.05 5.53
CA SER A 82 -10.86 -45.43 6.54
C SER A 82 -10.75 -46.08 7.93
N SER A 83 -9.63 -46.75 8.24
CA SER A 83 -9.43 -47.36 9.56
C SER A 83 -8.88 -46.38 10.59
N GLY A 84 -8.72 -45.10 10.24
CA GLY A 84 -8.13 -44.09 11.13
C GLY A 84 -8.81 -43.98 12.49
N VAL A 85 -7.98 -43.89 13.54
CA VAL A 85 -8.46 -43.65 14.91
C VAL A 85 -7.64 -42.54 15.55
N LEU A 86 -8.31 -41.49 16.01
CA LEU A 86 -7.74 -40.44 16.85
C LEU A 86 -8.03 -40.78 18.32
N LYS A 87 -7.02 -40.70 19.18
CA LYS A 87 -7.19 -40.89 20.62
C LYS A 87 -6.26 -40.01 21.45
N VAL A 88 -6.62 -39.80 22.71
CA VAL A 88 -5.73 -39.26 23.73
C VAL A 88 -4.97 -40.41 24.39
N THR A 89 -3.67 -40.21 24.64
CA THR A 89 -2.83 -41.17 25.35
C THR A 89 -2.77 -40.85 26.85
N ASP A 90 -2.40 -41.84 27.65
CA ASP A 90 -2.15 -41.71 29.10
C ASP A 90 -1.05 -40.70 29.42
N GLN A 91 -0.11 -40.50 28.49
CA GLN A 91 0.97 -39.52 28.59
C GLN A 91 0.51 -38.08 28.28
N GLY A 92 -0.74 -37.88 27.86
CA GLY A 92 -1.26 -36.56 27.49
C GLY A 92 -0.84 -36.07 26.11
N THR A 93 -0.69 -37.01 25.16
CA THR A 93 -0.50 -36.69 23.74
C THR A 93 -1.75 -37.07 22.95
N LEU A 94 -1.96 -36.37 21.83
CA LEU A 94 -2.95 -36.72 20.83
C LEU A 94 -2.29 -37.65 19.80
N ALA A 95 -2.89 -38.79 19.46
CA ALA A 95 -2.30 -39.76 18.54
C ALA A 95 -3.29 -40.23 17.48
N ILE A 96 -2.81 -40.36 16.24
CA ILE A 96 -3.51 -40.98 15.12
C ILE A 96 -2.92 -42.38 14.91
N LEU A 97 -3.80 -43.38 14.92
CA LEU A 97 -3.48 -44.79 14.73
C LEU A 97 -4.12 -45.31 13.44
N ASN A 98 -3.52 -46.37 12.89
CA ASN A 98 -4.21 -47.25 11.95
C ASN A 98 -5.08 -48.24 12.75
N GLY A 99 -6.40 -48.26 12.51
CA GLY A 99 -7.33 -49.10 13.25
C GLY A 99 -7.14 -50.59 13.02
N SER A 100 -6.51 -50.98 11.91
CA SER A 100 -6.13 -52.37 11.59
C SER A 100 -4.96 -52.86 12.45
N ASN A 101 -4.13 -51.94 12.96
CA ASN A 101 -3.03 -52.23 13.87
C ASN A 101 -2.81 -51.05 14.82
N THR A 102 -3.49 -51.09 15.96
CA THR A 102 -3.47 -50.01 16.97
C THR A 102 -2.11 -49.80 17.65
N ASN A 103 -1.12 -50.68 17.40
CA ASN A 103 0.26 -50.50 17.86
C ASN A 103 1.06 -49.57 16.94
N PHE A 104 0.56 -49.25 15.74
CA PHE A 104 1.21 -48.34 14.81
C PHE A 104 0.67 -46.91 14.98
N ILE A 105 1.48 -46.06 15.63
CA ILE A 105 1.24 -44.61 15.74
C ILE A 105 1.74 -43.95 14.46
N LEU A 106 0.81 -43.40 13.68
CA LEU A 106 1.10 -42.73 12.41
C LEU A 106 1.47 -41.26 12.62
N TRP A 107 0.84 -40.60 13.59
CA TRP A 107 1.14 -39.24 14.01
C TRP A 107 0.86 -39.08 15.50
N SER A 108 1.67 -38.29 16.19
CA SER A 108 1.37 -37.88 17.56
C SER A 108 1.78 -36.44 17.79
N SER A 109 1.03 -35.74 18.64
CA SER A 109 1.46 -34.45 19.16
C SER A 109 2.67 -34.61 20.08
N ASN A 110 3.56 -33.63 20.08
CA ASN A 110 4.57 -33.53 21.13
C ASN A 110 3.91 -32.96 22.39
N SER A 111 4.18 -33.55 23.55
CA SER A 111 3.81 -32.95 24.83
C SER A 111 5.05 -32.43 25.53
N SER A 112 4.93 -31.29 26.20
CA SER A 112 5.99 -30.71 27.04
C SER A 112 6.12 -31.41 28.40
N ARG A 113 5.04 -32.04 28.88
CA ARG A 113 4.96 -32.69 30.20
C ARG A 113 3.86 -33.77 30.22
N SER A 114 3.96 -34.73 31.13
CA SER A 114 2.89 -35.71 31.36
C SER A 114 1.70 -35.06 32.09
N ALA A 115 0.49 -35.44 31.69
CA ALA A 115 -0.76 -34.98 32.30
C ALA A 115 -1.32 -35.99 33.29
N ARG A 116 -2.06 -35.55 34.31
CA ARG A 116 -2.79 -36.46 35.22
C ARG A 116 -4.16 -36.84 34.68
N ASN A 117 -4.85 -35.91 34.04
CA ASN A 117 -6.18 -36.08 33.46
C ASN A 117 -6.21 -35.51 32.02
N PRO A 118 -5.50 -36.14 31.07
CA PRO A 118 -5.36 -35.60 29.73
C PRO A 118 -6.69 -35.53 28.99
N THR A 119 -6.99 -34.36 28.43
CA THR A 119 -8.19 -34.11 27.62
C THR A 119 -7.82 -33.28 26.39
N ALA A 120 -8.28 -33.69 25.21
CA ALA A 120 -8.22 -32.84 24.02
C ALA A 120 -9.51 -32.02 23.91
N GLN A 121 -9.42 -30.78 23.44
CA GLN A 121 -10.60 -29.93 23.19
C GLN A 121 -10.45 -29.11 21.91
N LEU A 122 -11.50 -29.05 21.09
CA LEU A 122 -11.60 -28.14 19.95
C LEU A 122 -12.30 -26.83 20.38
N LEU A 123 -11.54 -25.74 20.44
CA LEU A 123 -12.05 -24.43 20.82
C LEU A 123 -12.79 -23.74 19.64
N ASP A 124 -13.65 -22.77 19.96
CA ASP A 124 -14.38 -21.98 18.94
C ASP A 124 -13.50 -21.07 18.08
N SER A 125 -12.23 -20.88 18.46
CA SER A 125 -11.21 -20.26 17.61
C SER A 125 -10.71 -21.19 16.50
N GLY A 126 -11.04 -22.48 16.57
CA GLY A 126 -10.47 -23.53 15.72
C GLY A 126 -9.17 -24.13 16.27
N ASN A 127 -8.73 -23.69 17.46
CA ASN A 127 -7.55 -24.26 18.11
C ASN A 127 -7.91 -25.58 18.79
N LEU A 128 -7.33 -26.69 18.31
CA LEU A 128 -7.32 -27.97 19.00
C LEU A 128 -6.21 -27.97 20.06
N VAL A 129 -6.56 -28.17 21.32
CA VAL A 129 -5.65 -28.07 22.47
C VAL A 129 -5.62 -29.36 23.28
N MET A 130 -4.47 -29.66 23.87
CA MET A 130 -4.32 -30.71 24.89
C MET A 130 -4.15 -30.04 26.26
N LYS A 131 -5.01 -30.41 27.21
CA LYS A 131 -5.02 -29.86 28.58
C LYS A 131 -4.99 -30.95 29.64
N ASP A 132 -4.59 -30.57 30.86
CA ASP A 132 -4.63 -31.42 32.04
C ASP A 132 -5.86 -31.06 32.90
N GLY A 133 -6.87 -31.92 32.87
CA GLY A 133 -8.17 -31.69 33.50
C GLY A 133 -8.93 -30.51 32.88
N ASN A 134 -9.45 -29.63 33.73
CA ASN A 134 -10.18 -28.42 33.32
C ASN A 134 -9.29 -27.16 33.42
N ASP A 135 -7.97 -27.31 33.25
CA ASP A 135 -7.08 -26.15 33.16
C ASP A 135 -7.22 -25.47 31.79
N ASP A 136 -8.05 -24.43 31.76
CA ASP A 136 -8.33 -23.64 30.57
C ASP A 136 -7.34 -22.47 30.37
N ASN A 137 -6.29 -22.37 31.19
CA ASN A 137 -5.26 -21.36 30.99
C ASN A 137 -4.41 -21.70 29.75
N PRO A 138 -4.38 -20.85 28.71
CA PRO A 138 -3.62 -21.12 27.50
C PRO A 138 -2.11 -21.30 27.71
N GLU A 139 -1.55 -20.71 28.77
CA GLU A 139 -0.13 -20.87 29.12
C GLU A 139 0.20 -22.28 29.65
N ASN A 140 -0.81 -23.01 30.12
CA ASN A 140 -0.67 -24.34 30.69
C ASN A 140 -1.01 -25.47 29.71
N PHE A 141 -1.42 -25.15 28.48
CA PHE A 141 -1.69 -26.15 27.46
C PHE A 141 -0.44 -27.00 27.19
N LEU A 142 -0.65 -28.31 27.13
CA LEU A 142 0.41 -29.30 26.88
C LEU A 142 0.86 -29.26 25.42
N TRP A 143 -0.10 -28.98 24.53
CA TRP A 143 0.06 -28.85 23.09
C TRP A 143 -1.11 -28.07 22.50
N GLN A 144 -0.89 -27.35 21.39
CA GLN A 144 -1.95 -26.69 20.65
C GLN A 144 -1.68 -26.67 19.14
N SER A 145 -2.74 -26.85 18.35
CA SER A 145 -2.67 -26.82 16.88
C SER A 145 -2.20 -25.48 16.31
N PHE A 146 -2.49 -24.37 17.02
CA PHE A 146 -2.07 -23.03 16.62
C PHE A 146 -0.55 -22.82 16.61
N ASP A 147 0.21 -23.71 17.26
CA ASP A 147 1.68 -23.72 17.22
C ASP A 147 2.23 -24.44 15.98
N TYR A 148 1.39 -25.17 15.26
CA TYR A 148 1.75 -25.97 14.09
C TYR A 148 0.82 -25.65 12.90
N PRO A 149 0.82 -24.39 12.41
CA PRO A 149 0.02 -24.00 11.26
C PRO A 149 0.33 -24.82 10.00
N CYS A 150 -0.67 -24.96 9.14
CA CYS A 150 -0.53 -25.55 7.81
C CYS A 150 -0.36 -24.46 6.75
N ASN A 151 -1.28 -24.35 5.80
CA ASN A 151 -1.32 -23.30 4.78
C ASN A 151 -2.18 -22.10 5.21
N THR A 152 -2.88 -22.17 6.34
CA THR A 152 -3.88 -21.17 6.75
C THR A 152 -3.49 -20.51 8.08
N LEU A 153 -3.71 -19.19 8.17
CA LEU A 153 -3.66 -18.41 9.41
C LEU A 153 -5.07 -17.91 9.76
N LEU A 154 -5.63 -18.46 10.84
CA LEU A 154 -6.90 -18.07 11.45
C LEU A 154 -6.76 -16.83 12.35
N PRO A 155 -7.87 -16.18 12.73
CA PRO A 155 -7.85 -15.15 13.77
C PRO A 155 -7.24 -15.68 15.07
N GLY A 156 -6.45 -14.85 15.74
CA GLY A 156 -5.75 -15.19 16.98
C GLY A 156 -4.49 -16.07 16.84
N MET A 157 -4.26 -16.67 15.67
CA MET A 157 -3.02 -17.41 15.43
C MET A 157 -1.80 -16.48 15.35
N LYS A 158 -0.68 -16.94 15.91
CA LYS A 158 0.62 -16.24 15.83
C LYS A 158 1.41 -16.73 14.63
N LEU A 159 1.80 -15.83 13.74
CA LEU A 159 2.76 -16.08 12.66
C LEU A 159 4.11 -15.46 13.01
N GLY A 160 5.08 -16.28 13.40
CA GLY A 160 6.39 -15.82 13.80
C GLY A 160 7.08 -16.76 14.79
N ARG A 161 8.05 -16.24 15.52
CA ARG A 161 9.00 -17.05 16.29
C ARG A 161 8.98 -16.71 17.77
N ASN A 162 9.03 -17.75 18.60
CA ASN A 162 9.38 -17.63 20.01
C ASN A 162 10.90 -17.88 20.15
N THR A 163 11.62 -16.88 20.66
CA THR A 163 13.08 -16.93 20.79
C THR A 163 13.53 -17.75 21.99
N VAL A 164 12.67 -17.95 22.98
CA VAL A 164 12.94 -18.73 24.20
C VAL A 164 12.84 -20.23 23.91
N THR A 165 11.74 -20.67 23.31
CA THR A 165 11.50 -22.10 23.01
C THR A 165 12.05 -22.54 21.66
N GLY A 166 12.41 -21.59 20.80
CA GLY A 166 12.81 -21.85 19.42
C GLY A 166 11.64 -22.18 18.48
N LEU A 167 10.41 -22.24 18.99
CA LEU A 167 9.21 -22.55 18.22
C LEU A 167 8.99 -21.50 17.13
N ASP A 168 8.80 -21.97 15.91
CA ASP A 168 8.65 -21.15 14.73
C ASP A 168 7.38 -21.50 13.96
N ARG A 169 6.44 -20.56 13.95
CA ARG A 169 5.10 -20.68 13.38
C ARG A 169 5.10 -19.98 12.03
N TYR A 170 5.02 -20.76 10.95
CA TYR A 170 5.05 -20.25 9.58
C TYR A 170 4.04 -20.99 8.71
N LEU A 171 3.59 -20.36 7.62
CA LEU A 171 2.70 -21.03 6.67
C LEU A 171 3.51 -21.83 5.66
N SER A 172 3.03 -23.03 5.35
CA SER A 172 3.53 -23.86 4.26
C SER A 172 2.38 -24.26 3.36
N ALA A 173 2.50 -23.95 2.07
CA ALA A 173 1.47 -24.25 1.08
C ALA A 173 1.17 -25.75 1.07
N TRP A 174 -0.02 -26.10 0.58
CA TRP A 174 -0.28 -27.46 0.11
C TRP A 174 0.52 -27.72 -1.16
N LYS A 175 0.78 -28.98 -1.48
CA LYS A 175 1.52 -29.38 -2.67
C LYS A 175 0.69 -29.17 -3.94
N SER A 176 -0.61 -29.45 -3.86
CA SER A 176 -1.63 -29.13 -4.87
C SER A 176 -2.97 -28.90 -4.16
N VAL A 177 -4.04 -28.68 -4.93
CA VAL A 177 -5.40 -28.56 -4.37
C VAL A 177 -5.83 -29.85 -3.67
N ASP A 178 -5.39 -31.00 -4.18
CA ASP A 178 -5.81 -32.34 -3.71
C ASP A 178 -4.75 -33.07 -2.87
N ASP A 179 -3.58 -32.46 -2.63
CA ASP A 179 -2.50 -33.01 -1.82
C ASP A 179 -2.09 -32.02 -0.72
N PRO A 180 -2.55 -32.24 0.54
CA PRO A 180 -2.27 -31.34 1.65
C PRO A 180 -0.83 -31.45 2.18
N SER A 181 0.02 -32.36 1.67
CA SER A 181 1.44 -32.41 2.04
C SER A 181 2.15 -31.08 1.79
N LYS A 182 3.32 -30.88 2.42
CA LYS A 182 4.08 -29.64 2.27
C LYS A 182 4.44 -29.38 0.80
N GLY A 183 3.93 -28.28 0.28
CA GLY A 183 4.32 -27.73 -1.00
C GLY A 183 5.63 -26.95 -0.95
N ASN A 184 6.03 -26.38 -2.08
CA ASN A 184 7.31 -25.70 -2.24
C ASN A 184 7.34 -24.27 -1.66
N PHE A 185 6.18 -23.70 -1.34
CA PHE A 185 6.07 -22.32 -0.86
C PHE A 185 5.93 -22.24 0.64
N THR A 186 6.70 -21.32 1.25
CA THR A 186 6.62 -21.02 2.67
C THR A 186 6.56 -19.52 2.90
N TYR A 187 5.80 -19.10 3.90
CA TYR A 187 5.70 -17.71 4.33
C TYR A 187 6.07 -17.62 5.81
N ARG A 188 7.23 -17.04 6.08
CA ARG A 188 7.96 -17.19 7.35
C ARG A 188 8.55 -15.86 7.80
N LEU A 189 8.63 -15.66 9.11
CA LEU A 189 9.34 -14.51 9.68
C LEU A 189 10.85 -14.75 9.62
N ASP A 190 11.54 -13.82 8.99
CA ASP A 190 13.00 -13.78 8.92
C ASP A 190 13.51 -12.82 10.02
N PRO A 191 14.30 -13.32 10.99
CA PRO A 191 14.79 -12.50 12.10
C PRO A 191 16.14 -11.83 11.80
N SER A 192 16.73 -12.00 10.61
CA SER A 192 18.05 -11.44 10.30
C SER A 192 17.97 -9.93 10.12
N GLY A 193 18.85 -9.20 10.81
CA GLY A 193 18.79 -7.74 10.89
C GLY A 193 17.51 -7.27 11.60
N TYR A 194 16.69 -6.46 10.93
CA TYR A 194 15.37 -6.08 11.44
C TYR A 194 14.27 -7.02 10.89
N PRO A 195 13.38 -7.58 11.73
CA PRO A 195 12.46 -8.64 11.31
C PRO A 195 11.53 -8.28 10.15
N GLN A 196 11.30 -9.25 9.27
CA GLN A 196 10.40 -9.12 8.12
C GLN A 196 9.77 -10.45 7.72
N LEU A 197 8.59 -10.40 7.09
CA LEU A 197 7.93 -11.61 6.57
C LEU A 197 8.31 -11.86 5.11
N ILE A 198 8.84 -13.06 4.84
CA ILE A 198 9.37 -13.46 3.55
C ILE A 198 8.59 -14.66 3.01
N LEU A 199 8.21 -14.58 1.74
CA LEU A 199 7.71 -15.71 0.96
C LEU A 199 8.89 -16.34 0.18
N ARG A 200 9.04 -17.66 0.29
CA ARG A 200 10.06 -18.42 -0.44
C ARG A 200 9.46 -19.55 -1.25
N LYS A 201 10.08 -19.86 -2.38
CA LYS A 201 9.92 -21.11 -3.13
C LYS A 201 11.20 -21.94 -2.95
N GLY A 202 11.15 -22.95 -2.08
CA GLY A 202 12.37 -23.63 -1.62
C GLY A 202 13.31 -22.64 -0.93
N SER A 203 14.54 -22.49 -1.44
CA SER A 203 15.51 -21.50 -0.93
C SER A 203 15.34 -20.10 -1.52
N ALA A 204 14.70 -19.95 -2.68
CA ALA A 204 14.58 -18.69 -3.39
C ALA A 204 13.53 -17.77 -2.75
N VAL A 205 13.88 -16.50 -2.53
CA VAL A 205 12.92 -15.47 -2.09
C VAL A 205 12.11 -15.01 -3.30
N THR A 206 10.79 -15.02 -3.18
CA THR A 206 9.87 -14.61 -4.26
C THR A 206 9.11 -13.34 -3.94
N PHE A 207 8.85 -13.09 -2.65
CA PHE A 207 8.15 -11.89 -2.18
C PHE A 207 8.60 -11.51 -0.77
N ARG A 208 8.54 -10.21 -0.47
CA ARG A 208 8.87 -9.66 0.84
C ARG A 208 7.82 -8.65 1.25
N SER A 209 7.25 -8.87 2.43
CA SER A 209 6.26 -7.96 3.03
C SER A 209 6.86 -6.66 3.48
N GLY A 210 8.18 -6.64 3.71
CA GLY A 210 8.85 -5.52 4.33
C GLY A 210 8.94 -5.62 5.86
N PRO A 211 9.77 -4.78 6.49
CA PRO A 211 9.77 -4.60 7.93
C PRO A 211 8.46 -3.96 8.43
N TRP A 212 8.13 -4.21 9.71
CA TRP A 212 7.06 -3.52 10.41
C TRP A 212 7.47 -2.10 10.77
N ASN A 213 6.62 -1.11 10.50
CA ASN A 213 6.94 0.31 10.69
C ASN A 213 6.21 0.99 11.84
N GLY A 214 5.68 0.20 12.79
CA GLY A 214 4.85 0.70 13.89
C GLY A 214 3.35 0.69 13.60
N LEU A 215 2.95 0.75 12.31
CA LEU A 215 1.55 0.75 11.88
C LEU A 215 1.21 -0.41 10.94
N ARG A 216 2.13 -0.78 10.05
CA ARG A 216 1.94 -1.77 9.00
C ARG A 216 3.29 -2.32 8.54
N PHE A 217 3.26 -3.38 7.73
CA PHE A 217 4.45 -3.81 6.99
C PHE A 217 4.68 -2.90 5.79
N SER A 218 5.93 -2.50 5.54
CA SER A 218 6.25 -1.48 4.52
C SER A 218 5.86 -1.83 3.08
N GLY A 219 5.70 -3.11 2.75
CA GLY A 219 5.24 -3.58 1.44
C GLY A 219 3.71 -3.64 1.29
N PHE A 220 2.95 -3.22 2.30
CA PHE A 220 1.49 -3.19 2.29
C PHE A 220 1.00 -1.78 2.68
N PRO A 221 1.22 -0.75 1.83
CA PRO A 221 0.85 0.64 2.10
C PRO A 221 -0.66 0.84 2.26
N GLU A 222 -1.49 -0.08 1.77
CA GLU A 222 -2.95 -0.08 1.90
C GLU A 222 -3.44 -0.61 3.25
N LEU A 223 -2.59 -1.28 4.04
CA LEU A 223 -2.96 -1.72 5.38
C LEU A 223 -3.08 -0.52 6.33
N GLY A 224 -4.31 -0.09 6.56
CA GLY A 224 -4.70 0.86 7.60
C GLY A 224 -5.83 0.31 8.46
N ARG A 225 -6.64 1.22 9.03
CA ARG A 225 -7.84 0.83 9.79
C ARG A 225 -8.78 0.03 8.89
N ASN A 226 -9.10 -1.20 9.30
CA ASN A 226 -9.91 -2.12 8.53
C ASN A 226 -11.19 -2.50 9.30
N PRO A 227 -12.38 -2.47 8.67
CA PRO A 227 -13.64 -2.78 9.36
C PRO A 227 -13.83 -4.28 9.64
N VAL A 228 -13.06 -5.15 8.98
CA VAL A 228 -13.17 -6.62 9.09
C VAL A 228 -12.25 -7.16 10.18
N TYR A 229 -11.01 -6.66 10.27
CA TYR A 229 -10.02 -7.19 11.20
C TYR A 229 -9.10 -6.10 11.77
N THR A 230 -8.61 -6.34 12.98
CA THR A 230 -7.47 -5.63 13.56
C THR A 230 -6.24 -6.50 13.45
N TYR A 231 -5.05 -5.91 13.53
CA TYR A 231 -3.80 -6.63 13.43
C TYR A 231 -2.72 -5.94 14.24
N GLU A 232 -1.73 -6.72 14.64
CA GLU A 232 -0.57 -6.22 15.34
C GLU A 232 0.67 -7.04 15.01
N PHE A 233 1.82 -6.42 15.26
CA PHE A 233 3.11 -7.09 15.24
C PHE A 233 3.76 -6.90 16.60
N VAL A 234 3.90 -8.00 17.34
CA VAL A 234 4.60 -8.01 18.62
C VAL A 234 6.05 -8.32 18.34
N PHE A 235 6.95 -7.49 18.87
CA PHE A 235 8.39 -7.71 18.78
C PHE A 235 9.06 -7.30 20.08
N ASN A 236 9.41 -8.29 20.90
CA ASN A 236 10.14 -8.15 22.16
C ASN A 236 11.22 -9.25 22.27
N GLU A 237 11.86 -9.36 23.44
CA GLU A 237 12.96 -10.31 23.69
C GLU A 237 12.52 -11.78 23.69
N LYS A 238 11.24 -12.08 23.97
CA LYS A 238 10.70 -13.44 24.10
C LYS A 238 10.08 -13.97 22.81
N GLU A 239 9.42 -13.09 22.05
CA GLU A 239 8.73 -13.49 20.82
C GLU A 239 8.59 -12.33 19.82
N MET A 240 8.53 -12.72 18.56
CA MET A 240 8.28 -11.85 17.42
C MET A 240 7.24 -12.49 16.51
N TYR A 241 6.07 -11.88 16.37
CA TYR A 241 4.99 -12.46 15.57
C TYR A 241 3.98 -11.42 15.08
N PHE A 242 3.38 -11.74 13.95
CA PHE A 242 2.18 -11.10 13.46
C PHE A 242 0.94 -11.90 13.92
N ARG A 243 -0.11 -11.19 14.34
CA ARG A 243 -1.44 -11.78 14.50
C ARG A 243 -2.52 -10.81 14.04
N TYR A 244 -3.70 -11.33 13.79
CA TYR A 244 -4.89 -10.53 13.50
C TYR A 244 -6.09 -11.08 14.25
N GLU A 245 -7.03 -10.21 14.57
CA GLU A 245 -8.31 -10.53 15.20
C GLU A 245 -9.44 -9.99 14.34
N LEU A 246 -10.61 -10.63 14.39
CA LEU A 246 -11.79 -10.12 13.69
C LEU A 246 -12.48 -9.05 14.55
N VAL A 247 -12.90 -7.96 13.91
CA VAL A 247 -13.69 -6.92 14.58
C VAL A 247 -15.06 -7.47 14.99
N ASN A 248 -15.65 -8.27 14.10
CA ASN A 248 -16.88 -9.00 14.36
C ASN A 248 -16.60 -10.51 14.18
N SER A 249 -16.73 -11.27 15.26
CA SER A 249 -16.50 -12.72 15.29
C SER A 249 -17.49 -13.52 14.43
N SER A 250 -18.60 -12.91 13.99
CA SER A 250 -19.54 -13.53 13.05
C SER A 250 -18.99 -13.58 11.62
N VAL A 251 -18.00 -12.74 11.29
CA VAL A 251 -17.37 -12.76 9.97
C VAL A 251 -16.44 -13.96 9.86
N VAL A 252 -16.54 -14.70 8.76
CA VAL A 252 -15.61 -15.80 8.49
C VAL A 252 -14.55 -15.31 7.49
N SER A 253 -13.31 -15.17 7.97
CA SER A 253 -12.17 -14.72 7.17
C SER A 253 -10.92 -15.51 7.54
N ARG A 254 -10.06 -15.76 6.56
CA ARG A 254 -8.76 -16.40 6.75
C ARG A 254 -7.68 -15.86 5.82
N LEU A 255 -6.43 -16.00 6.22
CA LEU A 255 -5.28 -15.89 5.31
C LEU A 255 -4.85 -17.28 4.88
N VAL A 256 -4.64 -17.50 3.60
CA VAL A 256 -4.20 -18.78 3.03
C VAL A 256 -3.00 -18.58 2.12
N LEU A 257 -2.04 -19.51 2.20
CA LEU A 257 -0.94 -19.63 1.26
C LEU A 257 -1.26 -20.76 0.27
N ASN A 258 -1.51 -20.39 -0.97
CA ASN A 258 -1.91 -21.32 -2.02
C ASN A 258 -0.71 -22.06 -2.63
N PRO A 259 -0.94 -23.20 -3.32
CA PRO A 259 0.12 -23.98 -3.99
C PRO A 259 0.91 -23.21 -5.06
N ASP A 260 0.32 -22.17 -5.65
CA ASP A 260 0.97 -21.28 -6.63
C ASP A 260 1.89 -20.22 -5.99
N GLY A 261 1.91 -20.14 -4.66
CA GLY A 261 2.68 -19.16 -3.89
C GLY A 261 1.94 -17.87 -3.59
N SER A 262 0.68 -17.71 -4.03
CA SER A 262 -0.13 -16.55 -3.66
C SER A 262 -0.59 -16.65 -2.20
N LYS A 263 -0.36 -15.58 -1.43
CA LYS A 263 -0.92 -15.41 -0.09
C LYS A 263 -2.18 -14.56 -0.20
N GLN A 264 -3.33 -15.12 0.11
CA GLN A 264 -4.62 -14.47 -0.07
C GLN A 264 -5.37 -14.33 1.25
N ARG A 265 -6.02 -13.18 1.46
CA ARG A 265 -7.10 -13.05 2.44
C ARG A 265 -8.42 -13.30 1.72
N VAL A 266 -9.19 -14.24 2.25
CA VAL A 266 -10.52 -14.57 1.71
C VAL A 266 -11.57 -14.40 2.80
N ASN A 267 -12.72 -13.87 2.41
CA ASN A 267 -13.89 -13.69 3.27
C ASN A 267 -15.02 -14.56 2.74
N TRP A 268 -15.73 -15.24 3.64
CA TRP A 268 -16.92 -16.00 3.27
C TRP A 268 -18.15 -15.09 3.24
N ILE A 269 -18.98 -15.26 2.21
CA ILE A 269 -20.23 -14.50 2.05
C ILE A 269 -21.41 -15.47 2.07
N ASP A 270 -22.21 -15.41 3.13
CA ASP A 270 -23.36 -16.30 3.33
C ASP A 270 -24.37 -16.22 2.19
N ARG A 271 -24.66 -15.01 1.68
CA ARG A 271 -25.62 -14.82 0.59
C ARG A 271 -25.26 -15.58 -0.68
N THR A 272 -23.97 -15.65 -1.01
CA THR A 272 -23.48 -16.28 -2.25
C THR A 272 -22.92 -17.67 -2.02
N HIS A 273 -22.86 -18.14 -0.76
CA HIS A 273 -22.23 -19.40 -0.35
C HIS A 273 -20.83 -19.56 -0.98
N GLY A 274 -20.02 -18.51 -0.90
CA GLY A 274 -18.73 -18.47 -1.60
C GLY A 274 -17.68 -17.63 -0.90
N TRP A 275 -16.42 -18.00 -1.14
CA TRP A 275 -15.25 -17.22 -0.73
C TRP A 275 -14.99 -16.09 -1.73
N ILE A 276 -14.93 -14.86 -1.24
CA ILE A 276 -14.47 -13.71 -2.02
C ILE A 276 -13.01 -13.39 -1.68
N LEU A 277 -12.22 -13.07 -2.70
CA LEU A 277 -10.86 -12.58 -2.51
C LEU A 277 -10.93 -11.14 -1.97
N TYR A 278 -10.42 -10.93 -0.75
CA TYR A 278 -10.32 -9.61 -0.15
C TYR A 278 -9.01 -8.92 -0.50
N SER A 279 -7.89 -9.65 -0.40
CA SER A 279 -6.57 -9.15 -0.80
C SER A 279 -5.63 -10.30 -1.16
N SER A 280 -4.61 -10.01 -1.95
CA SER A 280 -3.60 -10.97 -2.41
C SER A 280 -2.19 -10.37 -2.35
N ALA A 281 -1.20 -11.21 -2.10
CA ALA A 281 0.22 -10.87 -2.21
C ALA A 281 0.99 -12.05 -2.86
N PRO A 282 1.88 -11.80 -3.83
CA PRO A 282 2.12 -10.55 -4.56
C PRO A 282 0.85 -9.97 -5.21
N MET A 283 0.75 -8.64 -5.30
CA MET A 283 -0.39 -7.96 -5.94
C MET A 283 -0.10 -7.69 -7.43
N ASP A 284 1.13 -7.32 -7.75
CA ASP A 284 1.57 -7.05 -9.13
C ASP A 284 3.08 -7.34 -9.29
N ASN A 285 3.63 -7.07 -10.48
CA ASN A 285 5.01 -7.41 -10.79
C ASN A 285 6.03 -6.72 -9.86
N CYS A 286 5.76 -5.51 -9.36
CA CYS A 286 6.70 -4.79 -8.48
C CYS A 286 6.82 -5.41 -7.08
N ASP A 287 5.96 -6.36 -6.73
CA ASP A 287 6.08 -7.17 -5.52
C ASP A 287 7.00 -8.38 -5.70
N SER A 288 7.37 -8.72 -6.95
CA SER A 288 8.37 -9.75 -7.20
C SER A 288 9.70 -9.33 -6.61
N TYR A 289 10.25 -10.19 -5.75
CA TYR A 289 11.46 -9.87 -5.01
C TYR A 289 12.61 -9.47 -5.95
N ALA A 290 13.21 -8.31 -5.67
CA ALA A 290 14.38 -7.79 -6.39
C ALA A 290 14.21 -7.58 -7.90
N LEU A 291 12.99 -7.30 -8.39
CA LEU A 291 12.72 -7.10 -9.82
C LEU A 291 13.65 -6.07 -10.49
N CYS A 292 13.95 -4.95 -9.82
CA CYS A 292 14.77 -3.87 -10.37
C CYS A 292 16.27 -3.95 -10.01
N GLY A 293 16.69 -5.05 -9.38
CA GLY A 293 18.06 -5.22 -8.91
C GLY A 293 18.46 -4.26 -7.77
N VAL A 294 19.77 -4.19 -7.50
CA VAL A 294 20.35 -3.32 -6.48
C VAL A 294 20.23 -1.84 -6.87
N TYR A 295 19.88 -0.97 -5.92
CA TYR A 295 19.67 0.47 -6.11
C TYR A 295 18.71 0.88 -7.25
N GLY A 296 17.88 -0.06 -7.72
CA GLY A 296 16.75 0.19 -8.60
C GLY A 296 15.45 0.22 -7.80
N SER A 297 14.51 1.08 -8.18
CA SER A 297 13.17 1.16 -7.61
C SER A 297 12.12 0.75 -8.64
N CYS A 298 11.11 0.00 -8.19
CA CYS A 298 9.97 -0.37 -9.04
C CYS A 298 8.79 0.57 -8.84
N ASN A 299 8.23 1.07 -9.93
CA ASN A 299 6.98 1.83 -9.93
C ASN A 299 6.01 1.23 -10.96
N ILE A 300 4.90 0.66 -10.49
CA ILE A 300 3.93 -0.03 -11.35
C ILE A 300 3.25 0.90 -12.36
N ASN A 301 3.25 2.22 -12.10
CA ASN A 301 2.64 3.23 -12.96
C ASN A 301 3.60 3.81 -14.01
N ARG A 302 4.87 3.36 -14.06
CA ARG A 302 5.86 3.81 -15.05
C ARG A 302 6.12 2.73 -16.11
N SER A 303 6.59 3.18 -17.27
CA SER A 303 7.07 2.33 -18.36
C SER A 303 8.37 2.91 -18.92
N PRO A 304 9.54 2.29 -18.68
CA PRO A 304 9.75 1.03 -17.95
C PRO A 304 9.40 1.10 -16.45
N LYS A 305 9.09 -0.06 -15.83
CA LYS A 305 8.70 -0.13 -14.41
C LYS A 305 9.86 0.12 -13.45
N CYS A 306 11.09 -0.15 -13.88
CA CYS A 306 12.29 -0.01 -13.07
C CYS A 306 13.10 1.20 -13.49
N GLU A 307 13.53 1.98 -12.49
CA GLU A 307 14.44 3.10 -12.65
C GLU A 307 15.56 3.03 -11.60
N CYS A 308 16.74 3.51 -11.95
CA CYS A 308 17.78 3.70 -10.95
C CYS A 308 17.40 4.82 -10.00
N MET A 309 17.66 4.61 -8.71
CA MET A 309 17.51 5.67 -7.72
C MET A 309 18.34 6.91 -8.11
N LYS A 310 17.85 8.10 -7.76
CA LYS A 310 18.53 9.37 -8.06
C LYS A 310 19.99 9.33 -7.57
N GLY A 311 20.93 9.62 -8.48
CA GLY A 311 22.38 9.56 -8.21
C GLY A 311 23.03 8.21 -8.51
N PHE A 312 22.26 7.25 -9.01
CA PHE A 312 22.71 5.96 -9.52
C PHE A 312 22.56 5.90 -11.05
N VAL A 313 23.22 4.93 -11.68
CA VAL A 313 23.17 4.61 -13.12
C VAL A 313 23.12 3.11 -13.32
N PRO A 314 22.55 2.59 -14.43
CA PRO A 314 22.56 1.16 -14.71
C PRO A 314 23.99 0.62 -14.72
N LYS A 315 24.18 -0.58 -14.16
CA LYS A 315 25.48 -1.25 -14.20
C LYS A 315 25.90 -1.60 -15.63
N PHE A 316 24.93 -2.06 -16.42
CA PHE A 316 25.09 -2.34 -17.85
C PHE A 316 23.93 -1.68 -18.61
N GLN A 317 24.23 -0.63 -19.37
CA GLN A 317 23.19 0.17 -20.04
C GLN A 317 22.42 -0.64 -21.09
N ASN A 318 23.12 -1.47 -21.87
CA ASN A 318 22.50 -2.29 -22.91
C ASN A 318 21.44 -3.25 -22.33
N ASP A 319 21.77 -3.96 -21.24
CA ASP A 319 20.85 -4.87 -20.56
C ASP A 319 19.63 -4.12 -20.03
N TRP A 320 19.87 -2.94 -19.43
CA TRP A 320 18.83 -2.09 -18.88
C TRP A 320 17.84 -1.58 -19.93
N ASP A 321 18.35 -1.18 -21.10
CA ASP A 321 17.55 -0.71 -22.24
C ASP A 321 16.71 -1.85 -22.85
N MET A 322 17.15 -3.10 -22.69
CA MET A 322 16.41 -4.33 -23.04
C MET A 322 15.45 -4.81 -21.95
N ALA A 323 15.27 -4.02 -20.87
CA ALA A 323 14.47 -4.36 -19.70
C ALA A 323 14.98 -5.55 -18.87
N ASP A 324 16.27 -5.90 -18.99
CA ASP A 324 16.96 -6.76 -18.03
C ASP A 324 17.55 -5.89 -16.90
N TRP A 325 16.79 -5.79 -15.81
CA TRP A 325 17.17 -5.01 -14.63
C TRP A 325 17.91 -5.83 -13.57
N SER A 326 18.22 -7.11 -13.83
CA SER A 326 18.76 -8.05 -12.84
C SER A 326 20.09 -7.60 -12.24
N ASN A 327 20.93 -6.93 -13.05
CA ASN A 327 22.21 -6.38 -12.63
C ASN A 327 22.11 -5.09 -11.80
N GLY A 328 20.92 -4.49 -11.73
CA GLY A 328 20.65 -3.27 -10.98
C GLY A 328 21.47 -2.07 -11.44
N CYS A 329 21.70 -1.18 -10.49
CA CYS A 329 22.36 0.11 -10.67
C CYS A 329 23.59 0.21 -9.78
N VAL A 330 24.50 1.10 -10.15
CA VAL A 330 25.69 1.46 -9.37
C VAL A 330 25.70 2.95 -9.09
N ARG A 331 26.44 3.35 -8.06
CA ARG A 331 26.63 4.77 -7.73
C ARG A 331 27.28 5.48 -8.91
N ARG A 332 26.72 6.62 -9.32
CA ARG A 332 27.34 7.47 -10.35
C ARG A 332 28.68 8.03 -9.89
N THR A 333 28.71 8.46 -8.63
CA THR A 333 29.91 8.95 -7.96
C THR A 333 30.23 8.00 -6.79
N PRO A 334 31.41 7.34 -6.78
CA PRO A 334 31.82 6.48 -5.67
C PRO A 334 31.87 7.22 -4.33
N LEU A 335 31.63 6.51 -3.24
CA LEU A 335 31.82 7.04 -1.89
C LEU A 335 33.30 6.93 -1.51
N GLY A 336 33.83 7.97 -0.89
CA GLY A 336 35.22 8.01 -0.40
C GLY A 336 35.33 7.90 1.11
N CYS A 337 34.20 7.90 1.83
CA CYS A 337 34.12 8.11 3.27
C CYS A 337 34.91 9.35 3.73
N GLN A 338 34.78 10.45 2.98
CA GLN A 338 35.48 11.72 3.24
C GLN A 338 34.53 12.81 3.74
N ASN A 339 35.11 13.91 4.23
CA ASN A 339 34.35 15.10 4.62
C ASN A 339 33.51 15.63 3.45
N GLY A 340 32.22 15.85 3.70
CA GLY A 340 31.25 16.40 2.72
C GLY A 340 30.24 15.40 2.18
N GLU A 341 30.35 14.10 2.49
CA GLU A 341 29.27 13.15 2.25
C GLU A 341 28.02 13.49 3.06
N GLY A 342 26.87 13.03 2.57
CA GLY A 342 25.59 13.30 3.21
C GLY A 342 24.51 12.35 2.70
N PHE A 343 23.26 12.76 2.81
CA PHE A 343 22.13 11.88 2.53
C PHE A 343 21.12 12.53 1.60
N VAL A 344 20.60 11.74 0.66
CA VAL A 344 19.45 12.10 -0.16
C VAL A 344 18.23 11.37 0.38
N LYS A 345 17.17 12.13 0.62
CA LYS A 345 15.87 11.63 1.07
C LYS A 345 15.07 11.10 -0.13
N PHE A 346 14.66 9.84 -0.04
CA PHE A 346 13.69 9.19 -0.91
C PHE A 346 12.39 9.03 -0.11
N SER A 347 11.28 9.47 -0.67
CA SER A 347 9.96 9.41 -0.02
C SER A 347 9.05 8.44 -0.76
N GLY A 348 8.09 7.85 -0.03
CA GLY A 348 7.09 6.99 -0.64
C GLY A 348 7.64 5.63 -1.06
N VAL A 349 8.60 5.05 -0.34
CA VAL A 349 9.20 3.75 -0.72
C VAL A 349 8.81 2.62 0.23
N LYS A 350 8.65 1.41 -0.31
CA LYS A 350 8.88 0.16 0.41
C LYS A 350 10.35 0.12 0.81
N LEU A 351 10.63 0.08 2.11
CA LEU A 351 12.00 0.06 2.63
C LEU A 351 12.78 -1.13 2.05
N PRO A 352 14.10 -1.07 1.81
CA PRO A 352 14.87 -2.17 1.26
C PRO A 352 14.83 -3.45 2.12
N ASP A 353 15.37 -4.55 1.59
CA ASP A 353 15.60 -5.78 2.36
C ASP A 353 16.43 -5.49 3.63
N THR A 354 15.95 -5.94 4.79
CA THR A 354 16.54 -5.66 6.10
C THR A 354 17.48 -6.76 6.61
N ARG A 355 17.80 -7.80 5.84
CA ARG A 355 18.72 -8.88 6.30
C ARG A 355 20.11 -8.37 6.67
N ASN A 356 20.59 -7.35 5.97
CA ASN A 356 21.86 -6.67 6.23
C ASN A 356 21.63 -5.29 6.89
N SER A 357 20.87 -5.28 7.98
CA SER A 357 20.54 -4.06 8.72
C SER A 357 20.82 -4.19 10.21
N TRP A 358 20.91 -3.04 10.89
CA TRP A 358 20.97 -2.92 12.34
C TRP A 358 19.96 -1.87 12.79
N PHE A 359 19.43 -2.01 14.00
CA PHE A 359 18.41 -1.10 14.49
C PHE A 359 18.59 -0.74 15.97
N ASN A 360 18.07 0.43 16.34
CA ASN A 360 17.99 0.90 17.71
C ASN A 360 16.69 1.65 17.94
N ARG A 361 15.93 1.26 18.97
CA ARG A 361 14.60 1.85 19.25
C ARG A 361 14.66 3.20 19.96
N SER A 362 15.75 3.49 20.66
CA SER A 362 15.89 4.70 21.48
C SER A 362 16.50 5.86 20.71
N MET A 363 17.26 5.59 19.65
CA MET A 363 17.92 6.61 18.84
C MET A 363 16.89 7.43 18.04
N ASP A 364 17.11 8.75 17.98
CA ASP A 364 16.35 9.60 17.08
C ASP A 364 16.95 9.61 15.66
N LEU A 365 16.24 10.25 14.72
CA LEU A 365 16.64 10.28 13.32
C LEU A 365 17.96 11.05 13.08
N LYS A 366 18.28 12.06 13.90
CA LYS A 366 19.52 12.85 13.78
C LYS A 366 20.71 12.06 14.29
N GLU A 367 20.57 11.39 15.42
CA GLU A 367 21.55 10.44 15.95
C GLU A 367 21.78 9.31 14.95
N CYS A 368 20.72 8.78 14.34
CA CYS A 368 20.79 7.76 13.31
C CYS A 368 21.64 8.21 12.11
N ALA A 369 21.42 9.45 11.65
CA ALA A 369 22.21 10.06 10.59
C ALA A 369 23.70 10.19 10.96
N ALA A 370 23.99 10.64 12.19
CA ALA A 370 25.36 10.81 12.68
C ALA A 370 26.10 9.46 12.79
N VAL A 371 25.43 8.44 13.34
CA VAL A 371 25.97 7.07 13.43
C VAL A 371 26.23 6.52 12.03
N CYS A 372 25.28 6.65 11.11
CA CYS A 372 25.47 6.20 9.73
C CYS A 372 26.65 6.93 9.05
N LEU A 373 26.77 8.25 9.22
CA LEU A 373 27.84 9.03 8.61
C LEU A 373 29.23 8.61 9.13
N SER A 374 29.33 8.35 10.43
CA SER A 374 30.56 7.88 11.10
C SER A 374 31.01 6.48 10.68
N ASN A 375 30.09 5.64 10.17
CA ASN A 375 30.38 4.29 9.73
C ASN A 375 30.44 4.21 8.20
N CYS A 376 31.65 4.07 7.63
CA CYS A 376 31.86 4.06 6.17
C CYS A 376 31.09 2.95 5.42
N SER A 377 30.69 1.88 6.10
CA SER A 377 29.91 0.79 5.49
C SER A 377 28.41 1.06 5.48
N CYS A 378 27.93 2.08 6.19
CA CYS A 378 26.51 2.43 6.22
C CYS A 378 26.08 3.06 4.89
N THR A 379 25.04 2.50 4.28
CA THR A 379 24.55 2.93 2.95
C THR A 379 23.24 3.71 3.02
N ALA A 380 22.41 3.46 4.01
CA ALA A 380 21.17 4.20 4.22
C ALA A 380 20.68 4.11 5.68
N TYR A 381 19.77 5.03 6.03
CA TYR A 381 19.03 4.96 7.28
C TYR A 381 17.58 5.42 7.17
N THR A 382 16.76 5.09 8.18
CA THR A 382 15.39 5.62 8.35
C THR A 382 14.91 5.48 9.80
N ASN A 383 13.71 6.02 10.10
CA ASN A 383 12.97 5.75 11.33
C ASN A 383 12.43 4.32 11.34
N LEU A 384 12.49 3.65 12.51
CA LEU A 384 11.88 2.32 12.69
C LEU A 384 10.35 2.41 12.76
N ASP A 385 9.86 3.38 13.52
CA ASP A 385 8.45 3.61 13.76
C ASP A 385 8.05 4.94 13.14
N ILE A 386 6.96 4.97 12.38
CA ILE A 386 6.49 6.20 11.72
C ILE A 386 5.40 6.95 12.51
N ARG A 387 4.95 6.40 13.65
CA ARG A 387 3.97 7.04 14.51
C ARG A 387 4.57 8.28 15.18
N ASP A 388 3.69 9.22 15.55
CA ASP A 388 4.03 10.38 16.38
C ASP A 388 5.21 11.22 15.87
N GLY A 389 5.36 11.34 14.54
CA GLY A 389 6.44 12.11 13.90
C GLY A 389 7.72 11.30 13.62
N GLY A 390 7.74 10.03 14.01
CA GLY A 390 8.80 9.08 13.70
C GLY A 390 9.83 8.90 14.82
N SER A 391 10.24 7.66 15.07
CA SER A 391 11.21 7.31 16.11
C SER A 391 12.02 6.05 15.78
N GLY A 392 13.11 5.87 16.51
CA GLY A 392 14.03 4.76 16.31
C GLY A 392 14.90 4.94 15.08
N CYS A 393 15.90 4.07 14.94
CA CYS A 393 16.90 4.11 13.90
C CYS A 393 17.02 2.73 13.25
N LEU A 394 16.93 2.67 11.92
CA LEU A 394 17.24 1.51 11.10
C LEU A 394 18.37 1.88 10.14
N LEU A 395 19.46 1.15 10.17
CA LEU A 395 20.66 1.34 9.35
C LEU A 395 20.86 0.15 8.41
N TRP A 396 21.28 0.40 7.18
CA TRP A 396 21.68 -0.63 6.21
C TRP A 396 23.19 -0.63 5.99
N PHE A 397 23.74 -1.84 5.81
CA PHE A 397 25.15 -2.05 5.48
C PHE A 397 25.25 -2.91 4.22
N GLY A 398 25.74 -2.33 3.13
CA GLY A 398 25.77 -2.95 1.81
C GLY A 398 24.65 -2.49 0.88
N ASP A 399 24.41 -3.26 -0.19
CA ASP A 399 23.53 -2.83 -1.28
C ASP A 399 22.05 -2.83 -0.89
N LEU A 400 21.34 -1.79 -1.35
CA LEU A 400 19.90 -1.65 -1.12
C LEU A 400 19.17 -2.37 -2.25
N ILE A 401 18.27 -3.30 -1.91
CA ILE A 401 17.57 -4.14 -2.88
C ILE A 401 16.10 -4.30 -2.49
N ASP A 402 15.26 -4.65 -3.47
CA ASP A 402 13.81 -4.87 -3.29
C ASP A 402 13.05 -3.61 -2.85
N ILE A 403 13.35 -2.50 -3.54
CA ILE A 403 12.72 -1.18 -3.33
C ILE A 403 11.57 -1.02 -4.33
N ARG A 404 10.45 -0.53 -3.81
CA ARG A 404 9.25 -0.20 -4.58
C ARG A 404 8.80 1.22 -4.23
N GLU A 405 8.31 1.96 -5.21
CA GLU A 405 7.67 3.27 -5.02
C GLU A 405 6.16 3.12 -4.87
N PHE A 406 5.59 3.92 -3.97
CA PHE A 406 4.17 4.08 -3.72
C PHE A 406 3.80 5.55 -3.85
N ASN A 407 2.60 5.81 -4.38
CA ASN A 407 2.06 7.16 -4.47
C ASN A 407 1.66 7.69 -3.08
N GLU A 408 1.24 6.81 -2.18
CA GLU A 408 0.77 7.12 -0.83
C GLU A 408 1.31 6.10 0.18
N ASN A 409 1.39 6.49 1.46
CA ASN A 409 1.71 5.61 2.59
C ASN A 409 3.04 4.84 2.54
N GLY A 410 3.94 5.15 1.59
CA GLY A 410 5.32 4.67 1.61
C GLY A 410 6.17 5.39 2.67
N GLN A 411 7.35 4.85 2.96
CA GLN A 411 8.24 5.38 3.98
C GLN A 411 9.36 6.25 3.39
N GLU A 412 9.99 7.01 4.28
CA GLU A 412 11.18 7.79 3.96
C GLU A 412 12.42 6.92 4.08
N LEU A 413 13.41 7.11 3.21
CA LEU A 413 14.70 6.43 3.22
C LEU A 413 15.80 7.44 2.90
N TYR A 414 16.80 7.51 3.75
CA TYR A 414 17.92 8.44 3.59
C TYR A 414 19.14 7.67 3.10
N VAL A 415 19.47 7.80 1.82
CA VAL A 415 20.58 7.06 1.19
C VAL A 415 21.83 7.93 1.21
N ARG A 416 22.95 7.35 1.67
CA ARG A 416 24.25 8.03 1.73
C ARG A 416 24.75 8.33 0.32
N MET A 417 25.23 9.54 0.06
CA MET A 417 25.69 10.00 -1.26
C MET A 417 26.95 10.86 -1.14
N ALA A 418 27.73 10.90 -2.21
CA ALA A 418 28.88 11.80 -2.33
C ALA A 418 28.44 13.27 -2.31
N ALA A 419 29.31 14.16 -1.83
CA ALA A 419 29.05 15.60 -1.71
C ALA A 419 28.51 16.24 -3.02
N SER A 420 29.04 15.81 -4.16
CA SER A 420 28.67 16.27 -5.50
C SER A 420 27.20 15.98 -5.87
N GLU A 421 26.56 14.99 -5.24
CA GLU A 421 25.18 14.61 -5.50
C GLU A 421 24.17 15.34 -4.58
N LEU A 422 24.62 15.89 -3.46
CA LEU A 422 23.74 16.56 -2.47
C LEU A 422 23.16 17.89 -3.00
N GLY A 423 23.92 18.62 -3.82
CA GLY A 423 23.52 19.92 -4.40
C GLY A 423 22.70 19.83 -5.69
N ARG A 424 22.50 18.63 -6.25
CA ARG A 424 21.61 18.42 -7.41
C ARG A 424 20.13 18.27 -7.00
N SER A 425 19.84 18.34 -5.71
CA SER A 425 18.47 18.33 -5.16
C SER A 425 18.08 19.76 -4.78
N GLY A 426 17.73 20.56 -5.79
CA GLY A 426 17.22 21.92 -5.59
C GLY A 426 17.78 22.95 -6.56
N ASN A 427 17.72 22.71 -7.88
CA ASN A 427 17.72 23.77 -8.89
C ASN A 427 17.45 23.18 -10.28
N PHE A 428 16.22 23.30 -10.77
CA PHE A 428 15.99 23.58 -12.19
C PHE A 428 16.41 25.04 -12.45
N LYS A 429 17.71 25.32 -12.41
CA LYS A 429 18.29 26.47 -13.11
C LYS A 429 19.06 25.90 -14.28
N GLY A 430 18.62 26.33 -15.46
CA GLY A 430 18.94 25.74 -16.75
C GLY A 430 20.43 25.57 -17.02
N LYS A 431 20.68 24.62 -17.92
CA LYS A 431 21.91 24.39 -18.67
C LYS A 431 22.72 25.69 -18.84
N LYS A 432 23.78 25.84 -18.07
CA LYS A 432 24.86 26.80 -18.34
C LYS A 432 26.19 26.10 -18.22
N ARG A 433 26.47 25.21 -19.18
CA ARG A 433 27.85 24.86 -19.53
C ARG A 433 27.94 24.23 -20.91
N GLU A 434 27.71 25.03 -21.96
CA GLU A 434 28.06 24.64 -23.34
C GLU A 434 28.08 25.82 -24.36
N TRP A 435 28.52 27.03 -23.95
CA TRP A 435 28.59 28.18 -24.87
C TRP A 435 29.95 28.91 -24.88
N VAL A 436 31.05 28.20 -24.65
CA VAL A 436 32.40 28.83 -24.72
C VAL A 436 33.02 28.77 -26.12
N ILE A 437 32.45 28.02 -27.08
CA ILE A 437 33.11 27.82 -28.40
C ILE A 437 32.51 28.67 -29.55
N VAL A 438 31.36 29.35 -29.37
CA VAL A 438 30.72 30.14 -30.46
C VAL A 438 31.05 31.65 -30.41
N GLY A 439 31.83 32.09 -29.42
CA GLY A 439 32.13 33.51 -29.18
C GLY A 439 33.02 34.20 -30.22
N SER A 440 33.65 33.47 -31.15
CA SER A 440 34.69 34.04 -32.03
C SER A 440 34.20 34.43 -33.43
N VAL A 441 32.99 34.05 -33.84
CA VAL A 441 32.46 34.36 -35.20
C VAL A 441 31.34 35.42 -35.18
N SER A 442 30.80 35.77 -34.00
CA SER A 442 29.66 36.69 -33.88
C SER A 442 30.04 38.17 -33.88
N SER A 443 31.31 38.52 -33.69
CA SER A 443 31.76 39.92 -33.57
C SER A 443 31.69 40.69 -34.89
N LEU A 444 31.91 40.05 -36.04
CA LEU A 444 31.78 40.69 -37.37
C LEU A 444 30.32 40.89 -37.78
N GLY A 445 29.45 39.93 -37.47
CA GLY A 445 28.01 40.00 -37.79
C GLY A 445 27.29 41.11 -37.02
N ILE A 446 27.63 41.30 -35.74
CA ILE A 446 27.02 42.34 -34.90
C ILE A 446 27.43 43.74 -35.37
N ILE A 447 28.68 43.93 -35.81
CA ILE A 447 29.14 45.23 -36.35
C ILE A 447 28.41 45.57 -37.66
N LEU A 448 28.22 44.59 -38.54
CA LEU A 448 27.47 44.77 -39.79
C LEU A 448 25.98 45.07 -39.53
N LEU A 449 25.38 44.39 -38.53
CA LEU A 449 24.00 44.62 -38.12
C LEU A 449 23.81 46.01 -37.49
N CYS A 450 24.77 46.46 -36.68
CA CYS A 450 24.77 47.80 -36.07
C CYS A 450 24.92 48.92 -37.13
N LEU A 451 25.71 48.71 -38.17
CA LEU A 451 25.85 49.63 -39.32
C LEU A 451 24.54 49.69 -40.14
N LEU A 452 23.90 48.55 -40.39
CA LEU A 452 22.60 48.49 -41.08
C LEU A 452 21.48 49.11 -40.23
N LEU A 453 21.48 48.90 -38.91
CA LEU A 453 20.53 49.51 -37.98
C LEU A 453 20.72 51.03 -37.84
N THR A 454 21.96 51.52 -37.84
CA THR A 454 22.21 52.98 -37.82
C THR A 454 21.77 53.65 -39.12
N LEU A 455 22.01 53.04 -40.28
CA LEU A 455 21.48 53.50 -41.57
C LEU A 455 19.94 53.45 -41.62
N TYR A 456 19.33 52.40 -41.04
CA TYR A 456 17.87 52.27 -40.94
C TYR A 456 17.25 53.32 -40.00
N LEU A 457 17.89 53.63 -38.86
CA LEU A 457 17.43 54.64 -37.91
C LEU A 457 17.58 56.07 -38.46
N LEU A 458 18.61 56.33 -39.28
CA LEU A 458 18.73 57.60 -40.02
C LEU A 458 17.62 57.75 -41.07
N LYS A 459 17.19 56.64 -41.71
CA LYS A 459 16.04 56.62 -42.62
C LYS A 459 14.69 56.77 -41.88
N LYS A 460 14.59 56.23 -40.67
CA LYS A 460 13.38 56.25 -39.82
C LYS A 460 13.12 57.60 -39.14
N LYS A 461 14.11 58.51 -39.09
CA LYS A 461 13.91 59.91 -38.65
C LYS A 461 13.07 60.77 -39.61
N LYS A 462 12.72 60.27 -40.81
CA LYS A 462 11.85 60.98 -41.77
C LYS A 462 10.38 60.54 -41.81
N LEU A 463 9.99 59.55 -41.01
CA LEU A 463 8.59 59.09 -40.91
C LEU A 463 8.27 58.78 -39.44
N ARG A 464 7.83 59.81 -38.70
CA ARG A 464 7.32 59.66 -37.34
C ARG A 464 5.86 60.11 -37.32
N LYS A 465 4.92 59.18 -37.37
CA LYS A 465 3.63 59.32 -36.68
C LYS A 465 2.90 57.98 -36.49
N LYS A 466 2.38 57.81 -35.27
CA LYS A 466 1.52 56.76 -34.71
C LYS A 466 2.17 55.41 -34.41
N GLY A 467 2.33 55.17 -33.11
CA GLY A 467 2.75 53.89 -32.54
C GLY A 467 1.53 53.10 -32.05
N THR A 468 1.59 51.80 -32.30
CA THR A 468 0.79 50.75 -31.68
C THR A 468 1.80 49.69 -31.24
N MET A 469 1.84 49.32 -29.96
CA MET A 469 2.80 48.37 -29.40
C MET A 469 2.07 47.08 -29.07
N GLY A 470 2.19 46.07 -29.96
CA GLY A 470 1.62 44.74 -29.77
C GLY A 470 2.53 43.86 -28.90
N TYR A 471 1.93 43.12 -27.98
CA TYR A 471 2.58 42.04 -27.22
C TYR A 471 2.24 40.69 -27.88
N ASN A 472 3.27 39.95 -28.28
CA ASN A 472 3.13 38.58 -28.80
C ASN A 472 2.94 37.59 -27.65
N LEU A 473 1.79 36.90 -27.61
CA LEU A 473 1.57 35.70 -26.82
C LEU A 473 1.85 34.49 -27.72
N GLU A 474 3.03 33.90 -27.58
CA GLU A 474 3.35 32.65 -28.27
C GLU A 474 2.58 31.47 -27.68
N GLY A 475 1.90 30.72 -28.57
CA GLY A 475 1.44 29.36 -28.32
C GLY A 475 -0.02 29.10 -28.66
N GLY A 476 -0.30 28.69 -29.90
CA GLY A 476 -1.59 28.10 -30.30
C GLY A 476 -2.17 28.69 -31.58
N GLN A 477 -2.47 27.81 -32.54
CA GLN A 477 -3.05 28.01 -33.87
C GLN A 477 -3.82 29.33 -34.14
N LYS A 478 -3.44 29.95 -35.26
CA LYS A 478 -4.02 31.14 -35.89
C LYS A 478 -5.54 31.02 -36.06
N GLU A 479 -6.28 31.91 -35.39
CA GLU A 479 -7.51 32.55 -35.86
C GLU A 479 -7.79 33.77 -34.96
N ASP A 480 -7.73 34.97 -35.56
CA ASP A 480 -7.77 36.28 -34.92
C ASP A 480 -9.10 36.53 -34.20
N VAL A 481 -9.05 36.69 -32.88
CA VAL A 481 -10.08 37.39 -32.11
C VAL A 481 -9.41 38.59 -31.43
N GLU A 482 -9.57 39.77 -32.00
CA GLU A 482 -9.12 41.03 -31.40
C GLU A 482 -10.00 41.36 -30.18
N LEU A 483 -9.55 40.96 -28.99
CA LEU A 483 -10.13 41.39 -27.72
C LEU A 483 -9.57 42.78 -27.34
N PRO A 484 -10.40 43.79 -27.06
CA PRO A 484 -9.94 45.10 -26.60
C PRO A 484 -9.15 44.99 -25.28
N LEU A 485 -8.00 45.67 -25.21
CA LEU A 485 -7.23 45.82 -23.98
C LEU A 485 -7.48 47.20 -23.37
N PHE A 486 -7.92 47.20 -22.11
CA PHE A 486 -8.10 48.42 -21.31
C PHE A 486 -6.82 48.72 -20.53
N ASP A 487 -6.49 50.00 -20.39
CA ASP A 487 -5.41 50.41 -19.49
C ASP A 487 -5.85 50.29 -18.02
N PHE A 488 -4.87 50.04 -17.13
CA PHE A 488 -5.12 49.88 -15.70
C PHE A 488 -5.80 51.12 -15.09
N ALA A 489 -5.41 52.32 -15.54
CA ALA A 489 -5.95 53.57 -15.04
C ALA A 489 -7.45 53.70 -15.30
N THR A 490 -7.92 53.29 -16.48
CA THR A 490 -9.33 53.29 -16.88
C THR A 490 -10.12 52.30 -16.05
N VAL A 491 -9.62 51.07 -15.87
CA VAL A 491 -10.29 50.03 -15.07
C VAL A 491 -10.33 50.41 -13.58
N SER A 492 -9.23 50.94 -13.04
CA SER A 492 -9.15 51.45 -11.67
C SER A 492 -10.14 52.59 -11.45
N LYS A 493 -10.19 53.58 -12.35
CA LYS A 493 -11.16 54.68 -12.27
C LYS A 493 -12.59 54.18 -12.38
N ALA A 494 -12.88 53.28 -13.33
CA ALA A 494 -14.22 52.74 -13.55
C ALA A 494 -14.78 51.99 -12.34
N THR A 495 -13.92 51.33 -11.56
CA THR A 495 -14.29 50.58 -10.35
C THR A 495 -14.20 51.40 -9.06
N ASN A 496 -13.94 52.71 -9.17
CA ASN A 496 -13.61 53.59 -8.05
C ASN A 496 -12.48 53.03 -7.18
N HIS A 497 -11.33 52.77 -7.80
CA HIS A 497 -10.12 52.19 -7.19
C HIS A 497 -10.38 50.83 -6.52
N PHE A 498 -11.20 49.99 -7.16
CA PHE A 498 -11.61 48.68 -6.64
C PHE A 498 -12.26 48.76 -5.25
N SER A 499 -13.14 49.75 -5.07
CA SER A 499 -13.84 49.98 -3.80
C SER A 499 -14.64 48.75 -3.38
N ILE A 500 -14.59 48.42 -2.07
CA ILE A 500 -15.35 47.30 -1.51
C ILE A 500 -16.87 47.49 -1.67
N TYR A 501 -17.35 48.74 -1.73
CA TYR A 501 -18.76 49.04 -1.98
C TYR A 501 -19.22 48.65 -3.38
N ASN A 502 -18.29 48.47 -4.32
CA ASN A 502 -18.56 48.00 -5.68
C ASN A 502 -18.34 46.49 -5.83
N LYS A 503 -18.04 45.75 -4.77
CA LYS A 503 -17.80 44.30 -4.87
C LYS A 503 -19.10 43.55 -5.16
N LEU A 504 -19.10 42.79 -6.26
CA LEU A 504 -20.21 41.93 -6.68
C LEU A 504 -20.09 40.51 -6.13
N GLY A 505 -18.87 40.02 -5.91
CA GLY A 505 -18.64 38.67 -5.40
C GLY A 505 -17.15 38.33 -5.22
N GLU A 506 -16.89 37.23 -4.52
CA GLU A 506 -15.57 36.65 -4.29
C GLU A 506 -15.64 35.13 -4.36
N GLY A 507 -14.64 34.51 -4.98
CA GLY A 507 -14.48 33.06 -5.00
C GLY A 507 -13.03 32.67 -5.24
N GLY A 508 -12.76 31.37 -5.42
CA GLY A 508 -11.39 30.84 -5.62
C GLY A 508 -10.64 31.43 -6.82
N PHE A 509 -11.35 32.03 -7.76
CA PHE A 509 -10.82 32.62 -8.99
C PHE A 509 -10.63 34.15 -8.94
N GLY A 510 -10.81 34.77 -7.77
CA GLY A 510 -10.58 36.20 -7.55
C GLY A 510 -11.84 37.00 -7.20
N LEU A 511 -11.69 38.32 -7.22
CA LEU A 511 -12.70 39.30 -6.81
C LEU A 511 -13.40 39.90 -8.02
N VAL A 512 -14.70 40.11 -7.95
CA VAL A 512 -15.49 40.75 -9.01
C VAL A 512 -16.04 42.08 -8.52
N TYR A 513 -15.81 43.14 -9.28
CA TYR A 513 -16.25 44.51 -8.97
C TYR A 513 -17.20 45.04 -10.05
N LYS A 514 -18.19 45.82 -9.66
CA LYS A 514 -18.99 46.67 -10.55
C LYS A 514 -18.17 47.90 -10.91
N GLY A 515 -18.24 48.33 -12.16
CA GLY A 515 -17.67 49.59 -12.61
C GLY A 515 -18.49 50.24 -13.71
N THR A 516 -18.16 51.49 -14.02
CA THR A 516 -18.80 52.28 -15.07
C THR A 516 -17.73 52.92 -15.94
N LEU A 517 -17.74 52.64 -17.25
CA LEU A 517 -16.83 53.25 -18.23
C LEU A 517 -17.29 54.68 -18.61
N GLN A 518 -16.45 55.43 -19.33
CA GLN A 518 -16.69 56.85 -19.66
C GLN A 518 -17.94 57.12 -20.51
N GLU A 519 -18.56 56.09 -21.09
CA GLU A 519 -19.80 56.14 -21.88
C GLU A 519 -21.02 55.60 -21.11
N GLU A 520 -21.00 55.65 -19.76
CA GLU A 520 -22.04 55.11 -18.87
C GLU A 520 -22.29 53.59 -18.96
N GLN A 521 -21.45 52.86 -19.70
CA GLN A 521 -21.53 51.40 -19.79
C GLN A 521 -21.15 50.74 -18.46
N GLU A 522 -22.10 50.03 -17.85
CA GLU A 522 -21.86 49.21 -16.66
C GLU A 522 -21.09 47.94 -17.02
N ILE A 523 -20.04 47.65 -16.26
CA ILE A 523 -19.14 46.51 -16.45
C ILE A 523 -18.94 45.73 -15.15
N ALA A 524 -18.58 44.46 -15.29
CA ALA A 524 -18.09 43.63 -14.21
C ALA A 524 -16.59 43.32 -14.43
N VAL A 525 -15.75 43.71 -13.48
CA VAL A 525 -14.30 43.54 -13.54
C VAL A 525 -13.89 42.40 -12.61
N LYS A 526 -13.47 41.27 -13.18
CA LYS A 526 -12.92 40.14 -12.45
C LYS A 526 -11.40 40.29 -12.34
N ARG A 527 -10.91 40.52 -11.13
CA ARG A 527 -9.48 40.64 -10.80
C ARG A 527 -8.96 39.30 -10.30
N LEU A 528 -8.05 38.70 -11.07
CA LEU A 528 -7.53 37.36 -10.79
C LEU A 528 -6.56 37.38 -9.60
N SER A 529 -6.58 36.31 -8.79
CA SER A 529 -5.75 36.21 -7.59
C SER A 529 -4.26 36.06 -7.91
N LYS A 530 -3.41 36.79 -7.17
CA LYS A 530 -1.94 36.71 -7.27
C LYS A 530 -1.35 35.41 -6.73
N ASN A 531 -2.05 34.72 -5.83
CA ASN A 531 -1.51 33.61 -5.04
C ASN A 531 -1.83 32.22 -5.63
N SER A 532 -2.43 32.15 -6.82
CA SER A 532 -2.69 30.89 -7.51
C SER A 532 -1.68 30.70 -8.64
N GLY A 533 -1.01 29.53 -8.70
CA GLY A 533 -0.22 29.13 -9.88
C GLY A 533 -1.08 28.98 -11.16
N GLN A 534 -2.39 29.19 -11.03
CA GLN A 534 -3.44 29.01 -12.02
C GLN A 534 -3.78 30.31 -12.77
N GLY A 535 -3.55 31.50 -12.20
CA GLY A 535 -4.07 32.77 -12.72
C GLY A 535 -3.61 33.17 -14.15
N LEU A 536 -2.42 32.76 -14.60
CA LEU A 536 -1.99 33.00 -15.99
C LEU A 536 -2.67 32.03 -16.98
N ASN A 537 -2.80 30.76 -16.61
CA ASN A 537 -3.45 29.75 -17.44
C ASN A 537 -4.96 29.98 -17.50
N GLU A 538 -5.58 30.42 -16.40
CA GLU A 538 -6.99 30.83 -16.36
C GLU A 538 -7.24 32.07 -17.21
N PHE A 539 -6.37 33.10 -17.11
CA PHE A 539 -6.46 34.26 -17.99
C PHE A 539 -6.37 33.85 -19.47
N LYS A 540 -5.39 33.00 -19.83
CA LYS A 540 -5.24 32.49 -21.20
C LYS A 540 -6.46 31.67 -21.65
N ASN A 541 -6.99 30.79 -20.80
CA ASN A 541 -8.16 29.98 -21.13
C ASN A 541 -9.42 30.85 -21.29
N GLU A 542 -9.70 31.77 -20.38
CA GLU A 542 -10.86 32.67 -20.51
C GLU A 542 -10.72 33.55 -21.76
N VAL A 543 -9.52 34.11 -22.05
CA VAL A 543 -9.28 34.93 -23.25
C VAL A 543 -9.35 34.11 -24.55
N ILE A 544 -8.85 32.88 -24.60
CA ILE A 544 -8.85 32.07 -25.83
C ILE A 544 -10.24 31.47 -26.10
N TYR A 545 -10.93 30.98 -25.06
CA TYR A 545 -12.17 30.23 -25.23
C TYR A 545 -13.42 31.08 -25.07
N ILE A 546 -13.51 31.98 -24.08
CA ILE A 546 -14.73 32.79 -23.86
C ILE A 546 -14.86 33.89 -24.92
N SER A 547 -13.74 34.42 -25.43
CA SER A 547 -13.78 35.40 -26.54
C SER A 547 -14.43 34.85 -27.81
N LYS A 548 -14.34 33.53 -28.01
CA LYS A 548 -14.93 32.81 -29.15
C LYS A 548 -16.38 32.37 -28.91
N LEU A 549 -16.89 32.47 -27.68
CA LEU A 549 -18.21 32.01 -27.29
C LEU A 549 -19.18 33.18 -27.14
N GLN A 550 -19.90 33.50 -28.22
CA GLN A 550 -21.04 34.43 -28.17
C GLN A 550 -22.34 33.64 -28.13
N HIS A 551 -22.98 33.57 -26.96
CA HIS A 551 -24.26 32.89 -26.80
C HIS A 551 -25.20 33.73 -25.91
N ARG A 552 -26.49 33.77 -26.25
CA ARG A 552 -27.53 34.55 -25.53
C ARG A 552 -27.63 34.29 -24.01
N ASN A 553 -27.11 33.15 -23.55
CA ASN A 553 -27.14 32.74 -22.13
C ASN A 553 -25.74 32.75 -21.47
N LEU A 554 -24.73 33.33 -22.11
CA LEU A 554 -23.39 33.50 -21.54
C LEU A 554 -23.05 34.99 -21.45
N VAL A 555 -22.46 35.39 -20.33
CA VAL A 555 -22.01 36.77 -20.12
C VAL A 555 -20.89 37.08 -21.10
N ARG A 556 -21.04 38.13 -21.89
CA ARG A 556 -20.06 38.53 -22.90
C ARG A 556 -18.82 39.14 -22.27
N LEU A 557 -17.65 38.66 -22.70
CA LEU A 557 -16.36 39.27 -22.40
C LEU A 557 -16.16 40.50 -23.30
N LEU A 558 -15.92 41.66 -22.70
CA LEU A 558 -15.73 42.95 -23.37
C LEU A 558 -14.26 43.27 -23.61
N GLY A 559 -13.36 42.77 -22.77
CA GLY A 559 -11.93 43.03 -22.89
C GLY A 559 -11.11 42.49 -21.73
N GLY A 560 -9.80 42.75 -21.79
CA GLY A 560 -8.85 42.42 -20.73
C GLY A 560 -8.02 43.61 -20.29
N CYS A 561 -7.40 43.53 -19.12
CA CYS A 561 -6.36 44.46 -18.68
C CYS A 561 -5.20 43.64 -18.10
N ILE A 562 -3.99 43.93 -18.58
CA ILE A 562 -2.75 43.31 -18.10
C ILE A 562 -1.80 44.45 -17.72
N HIS A 563 -1.44 44.54 -16.44
CA HIS A 563 -0.48 45.52 -15.94
C HIS A 563 0.40 44.87 -14.88
N ASP A 564 1.69 44.73 -15.16
CA ASP A 564 2.64 43.94 -14.37
C ASP A 564 2.10 42.53 -14.05
N GLU A 565 1.86 42.22 -12.78
CA GLU A 565 1.30 40.93 -12.35
C GLU A 565 -0.24 40.91 -12.32
N GLU A 566 -0.89 42.07 -12.41
CA GLU A 566 -2.35 42.22 -12.37
C GLU A 566 -2.98 41.80 -13.70
N LYS A 567 -3.89 40.84 -13.62
CA LYS A 567 -4.66 40.34 -14.76
C LYS A 567 -6.15 40.48 -14.44
N MET A 568 -6.85 41.20 -15.30
CA MET A 568 -8.26 41.52 -15.13
C MET A 568 -9.04 41.21 -16.40
N LEU A 569 -10.25 40.72 -16.22
CA LEU A 569 -11.21 40.44 -17.29
C LEU A 569 -12.43 41.32 -17.11
N ILE A 570 -12.85 41.98 -18.19
CA ILE A 570 -13.94 42.95 -18.20
C ILE A 570 -15.12 42.30 -18.93
N TYR A 571 -16.21 42.09 -18.20
CA TYR A 571 -17.46 41.52 -18.67
C TYR A 571 -18.56 42.57 -18.73
N GLU A 572 -19.62 42.32 -19.50
CA GLU A 572 -20.85 43.08 -19.37
C GLU A 572 -21.48 42.88 -17.99
N TYR A 573 -22.05 43.94 -17.43
CA TYR A 573 -22.74 43.85 -16.15
C TYR A 573 -24.10 43.18 -16.31
N MET A 574 -24.37 42.16 -15.48
CA MET A 574 -25.69 41.55 -15.39
C MET A 574 -26.47 42.08 -14.18
N PRO A 575 -27.53 42.89 -14.37
CA PRO A 575 -28.27 43.50 -13.26
C PRO A 575 -29.04 42.48 -12.41
N ASN A 576 -29.46 41.35 -13.00
CA ASN A 576 -30.34 40.38 -12.35
C ASN A 576 -29.61 39.23 -11.62
N ARG A 577 -28.29 39.28 -11.43
CA ARG A 577 -27.48 38.20 -10.80
C ARG A 577 -27.56 36.86 -11.57
N SER A 578 -26.94 35.80 -11.02
CA SER A 578 -26.85 34.50 -11.68
C SER A 578 -28.14 33.68 -11.58
N LEU A 579 -28.39 32.80 -12.55
CA LEU A 579 -29.52 31.85 -12.52
C LEU A 579 -29.49 30.97 -11.26
N ASP A 580 -28.30 30.63 -10.78
CA ASP A 580 -28.06 29.94 -9.50
C ASP A 580 -28.74 30.66 -8.31
N SER A 581 -28.70 31.99 -8.28
CA SER A 581 -29.39 32.79 -7.26
C SER A 581 -30.91 32.70 -7.34
N PHE A 582 -31.50 32.36 -8.48
CA PHE A 582 -32.95 32.15 -8.62
C PHE A 582 -33.37 30.70 -8.40
N ILE A 583 -32.51 29.74 -8.74
CA ILE A 583 -32.79 28.31 -8.58
C ILE A 583 -32.58 27.87 -7.13
N PHE A 584 -31.55 28.39 -6.46
CA PHE A 584 -31.15 27.95 -5.12
C PHE A 584 -31.26 29.05 -4.05
N GLY A 585 -31.64 30.28 -4.41
CA GLY A 585 -31.63 31.44 -3.52
C GLY A 585 -32.91 31.72 -2.71
N LEU A 586 -33.74 30.69 -2.43
CA LEU A 586 -34.79 30.77 -1.41
C LEU A 586 -34.65 29.60 -0.43
N THR A 587 -33.72 29.73 0.50
CA THR A 587 -33.79 29.09 1.81
C THR A 587 -33.48 30.16 2.85
N LEU A 588 -34.53 30.55 3.58
CA LEU A 588 -34.48 31.29 4.85
C LEU A 588 -33.71 30.49 5.90
#